data_AF-A0A9D4EF81-F1
#
_entry.id   AF-A0A9D4EF81-F1
#
_cell.length_a   1.000
_cell.length_b   1.000
_cell.length_c   1.000
_cell.angle_alpha   90.00
_cell.angle_beta   90.00
_cell.angle_gamma   90.00
#
_symmetry.space_group_name_H-M   'P 1'
#
loop_
_entity.id
_entity.type
_entity.pdbx_description
1 polymer ?
#
loop_
_entity_poly.entity_id
_entity_poly.type
_entity_poly.pdbx_seq_one_letter_code
_entity_poly.pdbx_strand_id
1 'polypeptide(L)' 'MSGKFRFAIDRGGTFTDVWAQCPSGEVKILKLLSEDPQNYPDAPREGIRRILEQV' A
#
# COMPACT_ATOMS: atom_id res chain seq x y z
N MET A 1 20.76 -5.88 8.93
CA MET A 1 20.80 -4.88 7.85
C MET A 1 19.41 -4.29 7.72
N SER A 2 19.24 -2.97 7.88
CA SER A 2 17.95 -2.34 7.56
C SER A 2 17.81 -2.30 6.05
N GLY A 3 16.82 -3.01 5.51
CA GLY A 3 16.54 -3.03 4.08
C GLY A 3 15.91 -1.72 3.58
N LYS A 4 15.43 -1.73 2.34
CA LYS A 4 14.57 -0.66 1.81
C LYS A 4 13.14 -1.17 1.75
N PHE A 5 12.17 -0.25 1.79
CA PHE A 5 10.81 -0.60 1.38
C PHE A 5 10.80 -1.02 -0.09
N ARG A 6 10.03 -2.06 -0.40
CA ARG A 6 9.69 -2.45 -1.76
C ARG A 6 8.18 -2.54 -1.86
N PHE A 7 7.61 -1.86 -2.85
CA PHE A 7 6.17 -1.87 -3.10
C PHE A 7 5.89 -2.44 -4.49
N ALA A 8 4.85 -3.26 -4.57
CA ALA A 8 4.19 -3.64 -5.81
C ALA A 8 2.72 -3.26 -5.67
N ILE A 9 2.20 -2.51 -6.64
CA ILE A 9 0.83 -2.00 -6.62
C ILE A 9 0.17 -2.39 -7.92
N ASP A 10 -0.97 -3.05 -7.81
CA ASP A 10 -1.85 -3.36 -8.94
C ASP A 10 -3.13 -2.51 -8.80
N ARG A 11 -3.28 -1.54 -9.70
CA ARG A 11 -4.46 -0.67 -9.74
C ARG A 11 -5.52 -1.33 -10.61
N GLY A 12 -6.48 -1.99 -9.98
CA GLY A 12 -7.63 -2.59 -10.64
C GLY A 12 -8.82 -1.63 -10.78
N GLY A 13 -9.91 -2.13 -11.36
CA GLY A 13 -11.17 -1.39 -11.53
C GLY A 13 -11.88 -1.09 -10.20
N THR A 14 -12.28 -2.14 -9.46
CA THR A 14 -12.95 -1.97 -8.16
C THR A 14 -11.96 -1.78 -7.01
N PHE A 15 -10.85 -2.53 -7.03
CA PHE A 15 -9.88 -2.54 -5.94
C PHE A 15 -8.46 -2.32 -6.44
N THR A 16 -7.66 -1.67 -5.60
CA THR A 16 -6.21 -1.56 -5.73
C THR A 16 -5.56 -2.48 -4.69
N ASP A 17 -4.73 -3.39 -5.16
CA ASP A 17 -3.95 -4.31 -4.33
C ASP A 17 -2.56 -3.74 -4.08
N VAL A 18 -2.11 -3.78 -2.84
CA VAL A 18 -0.81 -3.27 -2.40
C VAL A 18 -0.07 -4.37 -1.65
N TRP A 19 1.10 -4.72 -2.16
CA TRP A 19 2.05 -5.58 -1.48
C TRP A 19 3.29 -4.76 -1.12
N ALA A 20 3.77 -4.91 0.12
CA ALA A 20 4.99 -4.25 0.55
C ALA A 20 5.89 -5.22 1.33
N GLN A 21 7.19 -5.16 1.05
CA GLN A 21 8.22 -5.68 1.94
C GLN A 21 8.87 -4.51 2.68
N CYS A 22 8.79 -4.54 4.00
CA CYS A 22 9.34 -3.53 4.89
C CYS A 22 10.85 -3.69 5.04
N PRO A 23 11.59 -2.65 5.50
CA PRO A 23 13.02 -2.73 5.79
C PRO A 23 13.42 -3.88 6.73
N SER A 24 12.52 -4.26 7.65
CA SER A 24 12.70 -5.39 8.58
C SER A 24 12.62 -6.76 7.90
N GLY A 25 12.11 -6.82 6.67
CA GLY A 25 11.76 -8.05 5.96
C GLY A 25 10.29 -8.46 6.13
N GLU A 26 9.54 -7.81 7.02
CA GLU A 26 8.11 -8.06 7.19
C GLU A 26 7.32 -7.74 5.91
N VAL A 27 6.37 -8.58 5.57
CA VAL A 27 5.46 -8.37 4.44
C VAL A 27 4.14 -7.82 4.93
N LYS A 28 3.67 -6.74 4.31
CA LYS A 28 2.33 -6.16 4.50
C LYS A 28 1.53 -6.27 3.21
N ILE A 29 0.24 -6.57 3.34
CA ILE A 29 -0.69 -6.67 2.21
C ILE A 29 -1.91 -5.82 2.56
N LEU A 30 -2.36 -5.01 1.62
CA LEU A 30 -3.52 -4.15 1.75
C LEU A 30 -4.35 -4.17 0.47
N LYS A 31 -5.67 -4.10 0.63
CA LYS A 31 -6.61 -3.92 -0.47
C LYS A 31 -7.45 -2.68 -0.18
N LEU A 32 -7.53 -1.77 -1.14
CA LEU A 32 -8.32 -0.54 -1.06
C LEU A 32 -9.33 -0.51 -2.20
N LEU A 33 -10.44 0.20 -2.02
CA LEU A 33 -11.28 0.59 -3.16
C LEU A 33 -10.42 1.45 -4.09
N SER A 34 -10.50 1.22 -5.40
CA SER A 34 -9.73 2.02 -6.36
C SER A 34 -10.18 3.48 -6.39
N GLU A 35 -11.45 3.72 -6.10
CA GLU A 35 -12.05 5.05 -5.98
C GLU A 35 -12.88 5.14 -4.70
N ASP A 36 -12.45 6.03 -3.80
CA ASP A 36 -13.14 6.33 -2.55
C ASP A 36 -12.83 7.78 -2.13
N PRO A 37 -13.33 8.77 -2.89
CA PRO A 37 -12.94 10.17 -2.76
C PRO A 37 -13.33 10.79 -1.40
N GLN A 38 -14.21 10.14 -0.64
CA GLN A 38 -14.56 10.57 0.72
C GLN A 38 -13.44 10.29 1.73
N ASN A 39 -12.61 9.28 1.47
CA ASN A 39 -11.58 8.82 2.40
C ASN A 39 -10.16 9.14 1.89
N TYR A 40 -9.92 9.06 0.58
CA TYR A 40 -8.59 9.34 -0.01
C TYR A 40 -8.68 9.71 -1.49
N PRO A 41 -7.78 10.59 -1.98
CA PRO A 41 -7.78 11.02 -3.38
C PRO A 41 -7.15 10.01 -4.34
N ASP A 42 -6.32 9.08 -3.85
CA ASP A 42 -5.61 8.10 -4.67
C ASP A 42 -5.27 6.83 -3.86
N ALA A 43 -5.75 5.68 -4.33
CA ALA A 43 -5.59 4.40 -3.65
C ALA A 43 -4.12 3.93 -3.55
N PRO A 44 -3.29 3.97 -4.62
CA PRO A 44 -1.85 3.67 -4.51
C PRO A 44 -1.13 4.48 -3.43
N ARG A 45 -1.28 5.80 -3.45
CA ARG A 45 -0.64 6.69 -2.47
C ARG A 45 -1.14 6.41 -1.05
N GLU A 46 -2.44 6.21 -0.90
CA GLU A 46 -3.03 5.89 0.39
C GLU A 46 -2.51 4.56 0.94
N GLY A 47 -2.37 3.54 0.10
CA GLY A 47 -1.84 2.25 0.51
C GLY A 47 -0.40 2.31 0.99
N ILE A 48 0.45 3.08 0.29
CA ILE A 48 1.82 3.36 0.76
C ILE A 48 1.78 4.05 2.12
N ARG A 49 0.97 5.11 2.29
CA ARG A 49 0.85 5.86 3.55
C ARG A 49 0.47 4.95 4.72
N ARG A 50 -0.60 4.16 4.57
CA ARG A 50 -1.08 3.24 5.63
C ARG A 50 -0.02 2.22 6.04
N ILE A 51 0.77 1.73 5.10
CA ILE A 51 1.85 0.76 5.40
C ILE A 51 2.99 1.45 6.14
N LEU A 52 3.39 2.65 5.74
CA LEU A 52 4.44 3.42 6.43
C LEU A 52 4.06 3.76 7.88
N GLU A 53 2.77 3.91 8.19
CA GLU A 53 2.29 4.17 9.56
C GLU A 53 2.23 2.92 10.46
N GLN A 54 2.41 1.73 9.91
CA GLN A 54 2.36 0.45 10.64
C GLN A 54 3.73 -0.14 10.98
N VAL A 55 4.81 0.53 10.58
CA VAL A 55 6.21 0.07 10.71
C VAL A 55 6.97 1.04 11.61
#